data_AF-A0A381RJK9-F1
#
_entry.id   AF-A0A381RJK9-F1
#
_cell.length_a   1.000
_cell.length_b   1.000
_cell.length_c   1.000
_cell.angle_alpha   90.00
_cell.angle_beta   90.00
_cell.angle_gamma   90.00
#
_symmetry.space_group_name_H-M   'P 1'
#
loop_
_entity.id
_entity.type
_entity.pdbx_description
1 polymer ?
#
loop_
_entity_poly.entity_id
_entity_poly.type
_entity_poly.pdbx_seq_one_letter_code
_entity_poly.pdbx_strand_id
1 'polypeptide(L)' 'DQKIANKIAYVISGGDLSQSTLVNEQYLLDLEREAFLSLCSERKTLERIQYILKTGKPLRN' A
#
# COMPACT_ATOMS: atom_id res chain seq x y z
N ASP A 1 -4.62 -4.23 -10.20
CA ASP A 1 -4.60 -2.90 -9.55
C ASP A 1 -5.74 -2.65 -8.57
N GLN A 2 -6.87 -3.36 -8.67
CA GLN A 2 -8.03 -3.15 -7.77
C GLN A 2 -7.73 -3.35 -6.27
N LYS A 3 -6.83 -4.27 -5.91
CA LYS A 3 -6.41 -4.46 -4.51
C LYS A 3 -5.61 -3.27 -3.94
N ILE A 4 -4.77 -2.64 -4.76
CA ILE A 4 -4.02 -1.44 -4.38
C ILE A 4 -5.01 -0.30 -4.16
N ALA A 5 -5.92 -0.09 -5.11
CA ALA A 5 -6.97 0.92 -4.99
C ALA A 5 -7.82 0.71 -3.72
N ASN A 6 -8.21 -0.54 -3.40
CA ASN A 6 -8.98 -0.84 -2.18
C ASN A 6 -8.20 -0.55 -0.90
N LYS A 7 -6.88 -0.84 -0.87
CA LYS A 7 -6.04 -0.55 0.30
C LYS A 7 -5.80 0.95 0.49
N ILE A 8 -5.58 1.69 -0.60
CA ILE A 8 -5.47 3.15 -0.56
C ILE A 8 -6.79 3.77 -0.12
N ALA A 9 -7.92 3.30 -0.66
CA ALA A 9 -9.25 3.75 -0.27
C ALA A 9 -9.50 3.53 1.24
N TYR A 10 -9.05 2.39 1.78
CA TYR A 10 -9.14 2.09 3.22
C TYR A 10 -8.32 3.05 4.10
N VAL A 11 -7.10 3.41 3.67
CA VAL A 11 -6.26 4.38 4.40
C VAL A 11 -6.90 5.77 4.37
N ILE A 12 -7.35 6.22 3.20
CA ILE A 12 -7.97 7.53 3.02
C ILE A 12 -9.32 7.62 3.76
N SER A 13 -10.06 6.52 3.87
CA SER A 13 -11.30 6.46 4.66
C SER A 13 -11.05 6.44 6.18
N GLY A 14 -9.80 6.48 6.63
CA GLY A 14 -9.43 6.45 8.04
C GLY A 14 -9.45 5.05 8.66
N GLY A 15 -9.39 3.99 7.85
CA GLY A 15 -9.37 2.62 8.33
C GLY A 15 -10.71 2.15 8.89
N ASP A 16 -10.67 1.45 10.03
CA ASP A 16 -11.84 0.81 10.66
C ASP A 16 -12.56 1.74 11.66
N LEU A 17 -12.76 3.00 11.25
CA LEU A 17 -13.50 3.97 12.04
C LEU A 17 -15.00 3.79 11.80
N SER A 18 -15.71 3.38 12.83
CA SER A 18 -17.17 3.25 12.80
C SER A 18 -17.90 4.61 12.71
N GLN A 19 -17.21 5.71 13.03
CA GLN A 19 -17.75 7.07 12.99
C GLN A 19 -16.64 8.09 12.64
N SER A 20 -17.03 9.24 12.08
CA SER A 20 -16.13 10.36 11.80
C SER A 20 -15.50 10.87 13.09
N THR A 21 -14.29 10.41 13.39
CA THR A 21 -13.53 10.71 14.60
C THR A 21 -12.27 11.48 14.22
N LEU A 22 -11.90 12.49 15.02
CA LEU A 22 -10.61 13.15 14.88
C LEU A 22 -9.50 12.17 15.26
N VAL A 23 -8.74 11.72 14.27
CA VAL A 23 -7.59 10.84 14.46
C VAL A 23 -6.31 11.66 14.55
N ASN A 24 -5.35 11.14 15.30
CA ASN A 24 -4.01 11.74 15.38
C ASN A 24 -3.22 11.41 14.09
N GLU A 25 -2.27 12.25 13.72
CA GLU A 25 -1.37 12.04 12.57
C GLU A 25 -0.67 10.68 12.64
N GLN A 26 -0.24 10.28 13.84
CA GLN A 26 0.39 8.98 14.07
C GLN A 26 -0.49 7.79 13.64
N TYR A 27 -1.81 7.89 13.81
CA TYR A 27 -2.75 6.85 13.40
C TYR A 27 -2.80 6.70 11.87
N LEU A 28 -2.79 7.82 11.15
CA LEU A 28 -2.74 7.81 9.69
C LEU A 28 -1.41 7.26 9.18
N LEU A 29 -0.29 7.65 9.80
CA LEU A 29 1.04 7.14 9.46
C LEU A 29 1.16 5.62 9.67
N ASP A 30 0.57 5.10 10.76
CA ASP A 30 0.57 3.66 11.02
C ASP A 30 -0.32 2.90 10.01
N LEU A 31 -1.49 3.44 9.65
CA LEU A 31 -2.36 2.88 8.60
C LEU A 31 -1.67 2.88 7.23
N GLU A 32 -1.01 3.97 6.86
CA GLU A 32 -0.22 4.06 5.64
C GLU A 32 0.91 3.03 5.63
N ARG A 33 1.63 2.89 6.75
CA ARG A 33 2.73 1.93 6.87
C ARG A 33 2.25 0.49 6.71
N GLU A 34 1.14 0.12 7.36
CA GLU A 34 0.56 -1.23 7.20
C GLU A 34 0.09 -1.49 5.78
N ALA A 35 -0.65 -0.55 5.19
CA ALA A 35 -1.14 -0.68 3.82
C ALA A 35 0.03 -0.82 2.84
N PHE A 36 1.07 -0.01 2.99
CA PHE A 36 2.27 -0.06 2.17
C PHE A 36 3.03 -1.39 2.32
N LEU A 37 3.29 -1.84 3.56
CA LEU A 37 3.97 -3.11 3.82
C LEU A 37 3.19 -4.31 3.27
N SER A 38 1.86 -4.28 3.39
CA SER A 38 0.98 -5.30 2.81
C SER A 38 1.10 -5.36 1.28
N LEU A 39 1.20 -4.21 0.62
CA LEU A 39 1.39 -4.13 -0.84
C LEU A 39 2.79 -4.53 -1.29
N CYS A 40 3.83 -4.22 -0.50
CA CYS A 40 5.20 -4.63 -0.77
C CYS A 40 5.40 -6.15 -0.66
N SER A 41 4.59 -6.82 0.16
CA SER A 41 4.61 -8.28 0.29
C SER A 41 4.01 -9.02 -0.92
N GLU A 42 3.48 -8.29 -1.91
CA GLU A 42 2.93 -8.88 -3.12
C GLU A 42 4.04 -9.46 -4.01
N ARG A 43 3.93 -10.75 -4.35
CA ARG A 43 4.93 -11.46 -5.17
C ARG A 43 5.21 -10.74 -6.49
N LYS A 44 4.18 -10.21 -7.15
CA LYS A 44 4.35 -9.46 -8.41
C LYS A 44 5.11 -8.15 -8.24
N THR A 45 4.98 -7.48 -7.08
CA THR A 45 5.75 -6.29 -6.75
C THR A 45 7.21 -6.64 -6.51
N LEU A 46 7.47 -7.71 -5.76
CA LEU A 46 8.83 -8.23 -5.54
C LEU A 46 9.49 -8.68 -6.84
N GLU A 47 8.76 -9.36 -7.72
CA GLU A 47 9.24 -9.77 -9.04
C GLU A 47 9.57 -8.56 -9.92
N ARG A 48 8.75 -7.50 -9.89
CA ARG A 48 9.05 -6.23 -10.57
C ARG A 48 10.30 -5.57 -10.02
N ILE A 49 10.43 -5.47 -8.69
CA ILE A 49 11.61 -4.90 -8.04
C ILE A 49 12.87 -5.72 -8.38
N GLN A 50 12.79 -7.05 -8.28
CA GLN A 50 13.90 -7.94 -8.59
C GLN A 50 14.27 -7.87 -10.07
N TYR A 51 13.30 -7.76 -10.96
CA TYR A 51 13.54 -7.58 -12.38
C TYR A 51 14.20 -6.23 -12.68
N ILE A 52 13.71 -5.14 -12.07
CA ILE A 52 14.31 -3.80 -12.19
C ILE A 52 15.77 -3.83 -11.71
N LEU A 53 16.05 -4.46 -10.57
CA LEU A 53 17.40 -4.59 -10.04
C LEU A 53 18.31 -5.46 -10.94
N LYS A 54 17.76 -6.51 -11.56
CA LYS A 54 18.54 -7.41 -12.43
C LYS A 54 18.77 -6.88 -13.84
N THR A 55 17.79 -6.22 -14.44
CA THR A 55 17.80 -5.85 -15.86
C THR A 55 17.85 -4.35 -16.10
N GLY A 56 17.69 -3.52 -15.06
CA GLY A 56 17.65 -2.06 -15.16
C GLY A 56 16.43 -1.50 -15.90
N LYS A 57 15.47 -2.35 -16.31
CA LYS A 57 14.28 -1.95 -17.06
C LYS A 57 13.02 -2.27 -16.26
N PRO A 58 12.00 -1.39 -16.26
CA PRO A 58 10.73 -1.67 -15.60
C PRO A 58 10.01 -2.84 -16.27
N LEU A 59 9.66 -3.87 -15.47
CA LEU A 59 8.89 -5.02 -15.94
C LEU A 59 7.44 -4.60 -16.18
N ARG A 60 7.08 -4.40 -17.45
CA ARG A 60 5.70 -4.17 -17.89
C ARG A 60 4.96 -5.53 -17.93
N ASN A 61 3.85 -5.60 -17.20
CA ASN A 61 2.79 -6.59 -17.41
C ASN A 61 1.68 -5.91 -18.20
#